data_AF-A0A959H242-F1
#
_entry.id   AF-A0A959H242-F1
#
_cell.length_a   1.000
_cell.length_b   1.000
_cell.length_c   1.000
_cell.angle_alpha   90.00
_cell.angle_beta   90.00
_cell.angle_gamma   90.00
#
_symmetry.space_group_name_H-M   'P 1'
#
loop_
_entity.id
_entity.type
_entity.pdbx_description
1 polymer ?
#
loop_
_entity_poly.entity_id
_entity_poly.type
_entity_poly.pdbx_seq_one_letter_code
_entity_poly.pdbx_strand_id
1 'polypeptide(L)'
;MKAISLYSGARARVFFIGFKTNRLLIPDLEQMMAPYKSEAQTVRKVLSILDRAGTGNNKGLCKAKITLTPKPVMRKSPYAGMLFNGLGRPTKLDGYSATLPASMGGNKTPIIDELELYENEKSWVERYHKGLLEGKAPSEFREAPKRLRRLTYQEAALLQTFPVDYQWMGSQSSIFRQIGNAVPCNLGYSVGKLVMDCLLQDEVDKLMIALPVQLEIADGHFN
;
A
#
# COMPACT_ATOMS: atom_id res chain seq x y z
N MET A 1 26.02 5.65 -7.52
CA MET A 1 24.59 5.68 -7.16
C MET A 1 24.12 4.24 -7.01
N LYS A 2 23.35 3.92 -5.96
CA LYS A 2 22.75 2.60 -5.76
C LYS A 2 21.23 2.72 -5.71
N ALA A 3 20.53 1.71 -6.20
CA ALA A 3 19.08 1.60 -6.06
C ALA A 3 18.75 0.59 -4.94
N ILE A 4 17.77 0.91 -4.11
CA ILE A 4 17.24 -0.02 -3.10
C ILE A 4 15.71 -0.05 -3.15
N SER A 5 15.15 -1.24 -2.98
CA SER A 5 13.71 -1.45 -2.95
C SER A 5 13.23 -1.52 -1.49
N LEU A 6 12.38 -0.58 -1.09
CA LEU A 6 11.81 -0.51 0.25
C LEU A 6 10.33 -0.80 0.23
N TYR A 7 9.87 -1.53 1.23
CA TYR A 7 8.48 -1.99 1.31
C TYR A 7 7.69 -1.14 2.29
N SER A 8 6.44 -0.86 1.91
CA SER A 8 5.41 -0.28 2.75
C SER A 8 4.12 -1.02 2.47
N GLY A 9 3.66 -1.82 3.45
CA GLY A 9 2.66 -2.84 3.19
C GLY A 9 3.11 -3.80 2.08
N ALA A 10 2.25 -4.05 1.09
CA ALA A 10 2.56 -4.93 -0.04
C ALA A 10 3.24 -4.23 -1.24
N ARG A 11 3.57 -2.93 -1.14
CA ARG A 11 4.16 -2.15 -2.24
C ARG A 11 5.65 -1.93 -2.01
N ALA A 12 6.44 -2.25 -3.03
CA ALA A 12 7.84 -1.87 -3.13
C ALA A 12 7.98 -0.48 -3.78
N ARG A 13 8.91 0.33 -3.27
CA ARG A 13 9.31 1.62 -3.84
C ARG A 13 10.82 1.62 -4.02
N VAL A 14 11.28 2.00 -5.21
CA VAL A 14 12.70 2.11 -5.52
C VAL A 14 13.19 3.50 -5.13
N PHE A 15 14.25 3.56 -4.34
CA PHE A 15 14.98 4.77 -3.99
C PHE A 15 16.35 4.74 -4.64
N PHE A 16 16.75 5.86 -5.23
CA PHE A 16 18.10 6.04 -5.79
C PHE A 16 18.91 6.90 -4.83
N ILE A 17 20.01 6.35 -4.32
CA ILE A 17 20.87 7.00 -3.33
C ILE A 17 22.24 7.26 -3.97
N GLY A 18 22.65 8.52 -3.97
CA GLY A 18 23.98 8.97 -4.38
C GLY A 18 24.88 9.14 -3.17
N PHE A 19 26.14 8.74 -3.29
CA PHE A 19 27.16 8.93 -2.26
C PHE A 19 28.28 9.78 -2.83
N LYS A 20 28.79 10.70 -2.02
CA LYS A 20 29.96 11.53 -2.35
C LYS A 20 31.26 10.78 -1.95
N THR A 21 31.43 9.55 -2.44
CA THR A 21 32.59 8.69 -2.15
C THR A 21 33.32 8.30 -3.44
N ASN A 22 34.53 7.75 -3.32
CA ASN A 22 35.27 7.20 -4.47
C ASN A 22 34.48 6.02 -5.08
N ARG A 23 34.45 5.89 -6.42
CA ARG A 23 33.59 4.95 -7.18
C ARG A 23 33.72 3.47 -6.77
N LEU A 24 34.80 3.09 -6.10
CA LEU A 24 35.13 1.72 -5.71
C LEU A 24 34.61 1.31 -4.32
N LEU A 25 34.29 2.28 -3.47
CA LEU A 25 33.79 2.05 -2.11
C LEU A 25 32.37 2.60 -2.01
N ILE A 26 31.45 1.74 -1.63
CA ILE A 26 30.04 2.11 -1.45
C ILE A 26 29.57 1.67 -0.06
N PRO A 27 28.65 2.40 0.57
CA PRO A 27 28.10 1.96 1.85
C PRO A 27 27.22 0.71 1.70
N ASP A 28 27.25 -0.15 2.71
CA ASP A 28 26.32 -1.26 2.86
C ASP A 28 24.93 -0.72 3.26
N LEU A 29 24.09 -0.49 2.26
CA LEU A 29 22.73 -0.02 2.45
C LEU A 29 21.89 -0.97 3.30
N GLU A 30 22.09 -2.29 3.25
CA GLU A 30 21.27 -3.20 4.05
C GLU A 30 21.57 -3.05 5.54
N GLN A 31 22.86 -2.98 5.88
CA GLN A 31 23.32 -2.78 7.24
C GLN A 31 22.95 -1.38 7.76
N MET A 32 23.16 -0.33 6.95
CA MET A 32 22.78 1.04 7.28
C MET A 32 21.28 1.17 7.56
N MET A 33 20.45 0.46 6.80
CA MET A 33 18.99 0.56 6.93
C MET A 33 18.42 -0.34 8.03
N ALA A 34 19.15 -1.37 8.48
CA ALA A 34 18.65 -2.34 9.45
C ALA A 34 18.07 -1.69 10.73
N PRO A 35 18.69 -0.66 11.34
CA PRO A 35 18.15 -0.01 12.54
C PRO A 35 16.83 0.75 12.31
N TYR A 36 16.54 1.13 11.06
CA TYR A 36 15.37 1.95 10.70
C TYR A 36 14.20 1.13 10.14
N LYS A 37 14.38 -0.20 10.01
CA LYS A 37 13.31 -1.12 9.63
C LYS A 37 12.32 -1.28 10.78
N SER A 38 11.05 -1.38 10.44
CA SER A 38 9.97 -1.69 11.38
C SER A 38 9.03 -2.71 10.79
N GLU A 39 8.33 -3.45 11.66
CA GLU A 39 7.31 -4.39 11.22
C GLU A 39 6.09 -3.64 10.65
N ALA A 40 5.64 -4.10 9.47
CA ALA A 40 4.42 -3.57 8.88
C ALA A 40 3.20 -4.05 9.69
N GLN A 41 2.26 -3.13 9.92
CA GLN A 41 1.01 -3.46 10.58
C GLN A 41 0.00 -4.05 9.58
N THR A 42 -0.87 -4.94 10.05
CA THR A 42 -1.99 -5.44 9.25
C THR A 42 -3.00 -4.33 9.00
N VAL A 43 -3.78 -4.44 7.92
CA VAL A 43 -4.86 -3.49 7.62
C VAL A 43 -5.82 -3.38 8.80
N ARG A 44 -6.24 -4.51 9.40
CA ARG A 44 -7.12 -4.53 10.57
C ARG A 44 -6.57 -3.68 11.71
N LYS A 45 -5.30 -3.88 12.07
CA LYS A 45 -4.66 -3.15 13.16
C LYS A 45 -4.64 -1.65 12.88
N VAL A 46 -4.24 -1.26 11.66
CA VAL A 46 -4.20 0.15 11.24
C VAL A 46 -5.59 0.80 11.28
N LEU A 47 -6.63 0.10 10.84
CA LEU A 47 -7.98 0.66 10.76
C LEU A 47 -8.76 0.59 12.08
N SER A 48 -8.36 -0.26 13.02
CA SER A 48 -9.05 -0.43 14.31
C SER A 48 -9.09 0.81 15.20
N ILE A 49 -8.24 1.82 14.92
CA ILE A 49 -8.23 3.09 15.64
C ILE A 49 -9.33 4.06 15.18
N LEU A 50 -9.97 3.75 14.05
CA LEU A 50 -11.05 4.56 13.50
C LEU A 50 -12.41 4.08 14.02
N ASP A 51 -13.29 5.04 14.22
CA ASP A 51 -14.72 4.78 14.37
C ASP A 51 -15.28 4.22 13.06
N ARG A 52 -16.51 3.69 13.14
CA ARG A 52 -17.22 3.23 11.95
C ARG A 52 -17.36 4.34 10.92
N ALA A 53 -17.33 3.98 9.63
CA ALA A 53 -17.39 4.96 8.56
C ALA A 53 -18.66 5.83 8.66
N GLY A 54 -18.46 7.14 8.51
CA GLY A 54 -19.49 8.17 8.69
C GLY A 54 -19.65 8.67 10.13
N THR A 55 -18.90 8.14 11.10
CA THR A 55 -19.03 8.51 12.53
C THR A 55 -17.70 8.99 13.10
N GLY A 56 -17.76 9.75 14.20
CA GLY A 56 -16.60 10.18 15.00
C GLY A 56 -15.41 10.68 14.20
N ASN A 57 -14.26 9.99 14.31
CA ASN A 57 -13.02 10.33 13.60
C ASN A 57 -12.95 9.83 12.14
N ASN A 58 -13.95 9.06 11.68
CA ASN A 58 -14.01 8.46 10.35
C ASN A 58 -15.17 9.02 9.51
N LYS A 59 -15.20 10.33 9.31
CA LYS A 59 -16.33 11.04 8.69
C LYS A 59 -16.47 10.85 7.17
N GLY A 60 -15.44 10.31 6.50
CA GLY A 60 -15.46 10.16 5.05
C GLY A 60 -16.47 9.10 4.61
N LEU A 61 -17.32 9.42 3.64
CA LEU A 61 -18.21 8.45 3.01
C LEU A 61 -17.97 8.43 1.50
N CYS A 62 -17.82 7.24 0.94
CA CYS A 62 -17.78 7.05 -0.51
C CYS A 62 -19.17 6.63 -0.99
N LYS A 63 -19.80 7.46 -1.81
CA LYS A 63 -21.17 7.25 -2.31
C LYS A 63 -21.26 6.20 -3.43
N ALA A 64 -20.12 5.75 -3.97
CA ALA A 64 -20.09 4.83 -5.10
C ALA A 64 -20.55 3.43 -4.66
N LYS A 65 -21.70 3.00 -5.21
CA LYS A 65 -22.26 1.67 -4.95
C LYS A 65 -21.30 0.56 -5.39
N ILE A 66 -21.42 -0.57 -4.70
CA ILE A 66 -20.70 -1.81 -5.04
C ILE A 66 -21.72 -2.77 -5.62
N THR A 67 -21.48 -3.24 -6.84
CA THR A 67 -22.30 -4.27 -7.47
C THR A 67 -21.41 -5.46 -7.85
N LEU A 68 -21.97 -6.66 -7.82
CA LEU A 68 -21.28 -7.88 -8.24
C LEU A 68 -21.18 -7.91 -9.77
N THR A 69 -20.04 -8.38 -10.30
CA THR A 69 -19.90 -8.57 -11.74
C THR A 69 -20.47 -9.93 -12.17
N PRO A 70 -21.28 -9.99 -13.24
CA PRO A 70 -21.73 -11.27 -13.81
C PRO A 70 -20.59 -12.06 -14.46
N LYS A 71 -19.47 -11.41 -14.79
CA LYS A 71 -18.28 -12.02 -15.42
C LYS A 71 -17.04 -11.78 -14.54
N PRO A 72 -16.89 -12.51 -13.43
CA PRO A 72 -15.76 -12.31 -12.53
C PRO A 72 -14.45 -12.76 -13.15
N VAL A 73 -13.40 -11.95 -12.99
CA VAL A 73 -12.03 -12.37 -13.36
C VAL A 73 -11.38 -13.03 -12.16
N MET A 74 -11.28 -14.35 -12.21
CA MET A 74 -10.74 -15.15 -11.12
C MET A 74 -9.21 -15.08 -11.05
N ARG A 75 -8.71 -15.14 -9.82
CA ARG A 75 -7.30 -15.23 -9.44
C ARG A 75 -7.18 -16.18 -8.24
N LYS A 76 -5.95 -16.66 -7.95
CA LYS A 76 -5.68 -17.49 -6.77
C LYS A 76 -6.12 -16.80 -5.47
N SER A 77 -5.88 -15.49 -5.38
CA SER A 77 -6.30 -14.68 -4.25
C SER A 77 -7.65 -14.00 -4.52
N PRO A 78 -8.60 -14.03 -3.56
CA PRO A 78 -9.87 -13.31 -3.66
C PRO A 78 -9.70 -11.79 -3.72
N TYR A 79 -8.57 -11.28 -3.21
CA TYR A 79 -8.24 -9.86 -3.15
C TYR A 79 -7.59 -9.33 -4.45
N ALA A 80 -7.21 -10.22 -5.38
CA ALA A 80 -6.54 -9.87 -6.63
C ALA A 80 -7.45 -9.91 -7.87
N GLY A 81 -8.57 -10.64 -7.78
CA GLY A 81 -9.53 -10.80 -8.87
C GLY A 81 -10.47 -9.60 -9.06
N MET A 82 -11.28 -9.64 -10.12
CA MET A 82 -12.37 -8.69 -10.35
C MET A 82 -13.70 -9.37 -10.02
N LEU A 83 -14.08 -9.34 -8.75
CA LEU A 83 -15.33 -9.95 -8.23
C LEU A 83 -16.51 -8.96 -8.20
N PHE A 84 -16.22 -7.67 -8.37
CA PHE A 84 -17.17 -6.57 -8.32
C PHE A 84 -17.02 -5.73 -9.58
N ASN A 85 -18.05 -4.97 -9.94
CA ASN A 85 -17.94 -3.95 -10.97
C ASN A 85 -17.08 -2.77 -10.51
N GLY A 86 -16.36 -2.18 -11.45
CA GLY A 86 -15.36 -1.14 -11.19
C GLY A 86 -13.97 -1.72 -10.94
N LEU A 87 -13.02 -0.84 -10.58
CA LEU A 87 -11.61 -1.22 -10.44
C LEU A 87 -11.16 -1.40 -9.00
N GLY A 88 -11.98 -1.00 -8.01
CA GLY A 88 -11.61 -1.18 -6.62
C GLY A 88 -11.62 -2.64 -6.21
N ARG A 89 -10.53 -3.08 -5.59
CA ARG A 89 -10.32 -4.46 -5.13
C ARG A 89 -10.71 -4.61 -3.66
N PRO A 90 -11.15 -5.80 -3.23
CA PRO A 90 -11.29 -6.11 -1.81
C PRO A 90 -9.96 -5.98 -1.06
N THR A 91 -10.03 -5.50 0.17
CA THR A 91 -8.87 -5.33 1.04
C THR A 91 -8.75 -6.56 1.95
N LYS A 92 -7.55 -7.12 2.06
CA LYS A 92 -7.26 -8.21 3.00
C LYS A 92 -6.97 -7.64 4.39
N LEU A 93 -7.88 -7.84 5.34
CA LEU A 93 -7.80 -7.21 6.66
C LEU A 93 -6.63 -7.73 7.49
N ASP A 94 -6.45 -9.04 7.55
CA ASP A 94 -5.36 -9.70 8.29
C ASP A 94 -4.07 -9.82 7.47
N GLY A 95 -3.95 -9.02 6.41
CA GLY A 95 -2.76 -8.90 5.60
C GLY A 95 -2.24 -7.47 5.55
N TYR A 96 -1.26 -7.24 4.69
CA TYR A 96 -0.74 -5.91 4.41
C TYR A 96 -1.58 -5.19 3.36
N SER A 97 -1.67 -3.86 3.48
CA SER A 97 -2.36 -3.05 2.49
C SER A 97 -1.76 -3.24 1.10
N ALA A 98 -2.63 -3.43 0.11
CA ALA A 98 -2.25 -3.34 -1.28
C ALA A 98 -1.87 -1.88 -1.66
N THR A 99 -1.29 -1.71 -2.85
CA THR A 99 -1.04 -0.37 -3.40
C THR A 99 -2.35 0.39 -3.55
N LEU A 100 -2.41 1.60 -2.98
CA LEU A 100 -3.47 2.57 -3.21
C LEU A 100 -3.06 3.51 -4.36
N PRO A 101 -3.58 3.35 -5.58
CA PRO A 101 -3.15 4.15 -6.72
C PRO A 101 -3.74 5.57 -6.65
N ALA A 102 -3.04 6.56 -7.22
CA ALA A 102 -3.52 7.94 -7.33
C ALA A 102 -4.82 8.09 -8.13
N SER A 103 -5.13 7.10 -8.95
CA SER A 103 -6.40 7.03 -9.70
C SER A 103 -7.56 6.46 -8.87
N MET A 104 -7.34 6.09 -7.60
CA MET A 104 -8.41 5.64 -6.70
C MET A 104 -9.43 6.76 -6.45
N GLY A 105 -10.66 6.36 -6.13
CA GLY A 105 -11.81 7.25 -6.04
C GLY A 105 -13.03 6.63 -6.70
N GLY A 106 -14.22 6.91 -6.17
CA GLY A 106 -15.48 6.37 -6.68
C GLY A 106 -15.46 4.84 -6.78
N ASN A 107 -15.76 4.29 -7.97
CA ASN A 107 -15.79 2.85 -8.20
C ASN A 107 -14.40 2.18 -8.26
N LYS A 108 -13.32 2.97 -8.18
CA LYS A 108 -11.93 2.50 -8.12
C LYS A 108 -11.41 2.40 -6.68
N THR A 109 -12.13 2.96 -5.71
CA THR A 109 -11.74 2.89 -4.29
C THR A 109 -11.78 1.44 -3.80
N PRO A 110 -10.78 0.96 -3.04
CA PRO A 110 -10.80 -0.39 -2.48
C PRO A 110 -12.05 -0.66 -1.62
N ILE A 111 -12.39 -1.93 -1.51
CA ILE A 111 -13.58 -2.41 -0.80
C ILE A 111 -13.14 -3.01 0.53
N ILE A 112 -13.94 -2.76 1.57
CA ILE A 112 -13.76 -3.32 2.91
C ILE A 112 -15.05 -3.97 3.38
N ASP A 113 -14.91 -5.00 4.19
CA ASP A 113 -16.02 -5.70 4.84
C ASP A 113 -16.11 -5.22 6.31
N GLU A 114 -17.16 -4.47 6.63
CA GLU A 114 -17.41 -3.85 7.94
C GLU A 114 -17.57 -4.88 9.06
N LEU A 115 -18.32 -5.96 8.80
CA LEU A 115 -18.54 -6.98 9.82
C LEU A 115 -17.27 -7.79 10.03
N GLU A 116 -16.50 -8.04 8.96
CA GLU A 116 -15.18 -8.66 9.09
C GLU A 116 -14.26 -7.77 9.93
N LEU A 117 -14.24 -6.45 9.70
CA LEU A 117 -13.37 -5.49 10.39
C LEU A 117 -13.71 -5.34 11.88
N TYR A 118 -14.96 -5.01 12.20
CA TYR A 118 -15.34 -4.57 13.55
C TYR A 118 -15.97 -5.68 14.40
N GLU A 119 -16.56 -6.70 13.78
CA GLU A 119 -17.31 -7.75 14.47
C GLU A 119 -16.61 -9.11 14.37
N ASN A 120 -15.43 -9.16 13.74
CA ASN A 120 -14.62 -10.36 13.55
C ASN A 120 -15.39 -11.51 12.86
N GLU A 121 -16.37 -11.15 12.03
CA GLU A 121 -17.14 -12.08 11.21
C GLU A 121 -16.27 -12.70 10.12
N LYS A 122 -16.67 -13.88 9.63
CA LYS A 122 -15.96 -14.50 8.49
C LYS A 122 -16.06 -13.61 7.25
N SER A 123 -14.98 -13.55 6.47
CA SER A 123 -14.92 -12.73 5.26
C SER A 123 -15.99 -13.14 4.26
N TRP A 124 -16.85 -12.19 3.89
CA TRP A 124 -17.84 -12.45 2.86
C TRP A 124 -17.18 -12.68 1.50
N VAL A 125 -16.10 -11.93 1.22
CA VAL A 125 -15.39 -11.94 -0.07
C VAL A 125 -14.72 -13.29 -0.29
N GLU A 126 -14.03 -13.83 0.72
CA GLU A 126 -13.39 -15.15 0.62
C GLU A 126 -14.40 -16.26 0.42
N ARG A 127 -15.52 -16.22 1.16
CA ARG A 127 -16.61 -17.19 1.02
C ARG A 127 -17.22 -17.15 -0.39
N TYR A 128 -17.47 -15.94 -0.92
CA TYR A 128 -18.02 -15.78 -2.26
C TYR A 128 -17.05 -16.31 -3.33
N HIS A 129 -15.78 -15.92 -3.26
CA HIS A 129 -14.73 -16.38 -4.16
C HIS A 129 -14.55 -17.90 -4.13
N LYS A 130 -14.53 -18.51 -2.94
CA LYS A 130 -14.47 -19.97 -2.79
C LYS A 130 -15.65 -20.66 -3.48
N GLY A 131 -16.86 -20.14 -3.28
CA GLY A 131 -18.06 -20.66 -3.95
C GLY A 131 -17.96 -20.62 -5.47
N LEU A 132 -17.40 -19.55 -6.05
CA LEU A 132 -17.17 -19.45 -7.50
C LEU A 132 -16.15 -20.49 -7.99
N LEU A 133 -15.07 -20.72 -7.23
CA LEU A 133 -14.09 -21.77 -7.55
C LEU A 133 -14.70 -23.17 -7.49
N GLU A 134 -15.66 -23.40 -6.60
CA GLU A 134 -16.42 -24.64 -6.46
C GLU A 134 -17.53 -24.80 -7.53
N GLY A 135 -17.62 -23.87 -8.51
CA GLY A 135 -18.56 -23.96 -9.63
C GLY A 135 -19.92 -23.33 -9.39
N LYS A 136 -20.13 -22.58 -8.30
CA LYS A 136 -21.35 -21.78 -8.15
C LYS A 136 -21.39 -20.69 -9.23
N ALA A 137 -22.56 -20.47 -9.81
CA ALA A 137 -22.75 -19.41 -10.78
C ALA A 137 -22.46 -18.03 -10.14
N PRO A 138 -21.83 -17.10 -10.89
CA PRO A 138 -21.73 -15.71 -10.49
C PRO A 138 -23.12 -15.15 -10.18
N SER A 139 -23.21 -14.28 -9.17
CA SER A 139 -24.44 -13.53 -8.97
C SER A 139 -24.72 -12.65 -10.19
N GLU A 140 -26.01 -12.49 -10.52
CA GLU A 140 -26.45 -11.48 -11.49
C GLU A 140 -25.96 -10.07 -11.09
N PHE A 141 -26.07 -9.10 -12.01
CA PHE A 141 -25.73 -7.71 -11.72
C PHE A 141 -26.64 -7.17 -10.61
N ARG A 142 -26.19 -7.31 -9.36
CA ARG A 142 -26.92 -6.90 -8.16
C ARG A 142 -26.02 -6.15 -7.21
N GLU A 143 -26.65 -5.35 -6.35
CA GLU A 143 -25.94 -4.65 -5.27
C GLU A 143 -25.29 -5.67 -4.33
N ALA A 144 -24.04 -5.39 -3.96
CA ALA A 144 -23.31 -6.21 -3.01
C ALA A 144 -23.93 -6.08 -1.60
N PRO A 145 -23.69 -7.04 -0.70
CA PRO A 145 -24.21 -6.95 0.66
C PRO A 145 -23.83 -5.65 1.36
N LYS A 146 -24.73 -5.11 2.19
CA LYS A 146 -24.54 -3.83 2.90
C LYS A 146 -23.28 -3.77 3.79
N ARG A 147 -22.76 -4.93 4.21
CA ARG A 147 -21.49 -5.03 4.95
C ARG A 147 -20.27 -4.64 4.12
N LEU A 148 -20.36 -4.66 2.78
CA LEU A 148 -19.28 -4.24 1.91
C LEU A 148 -19.43 -2.76 1.56
N ARG A 149 -18.37 -1.99 1.81
CA ARG A 149 -18.30 -0.58 1.41
C ARG A 149 -16.94 -0.23 0.83
N ARG A 150 -16.86 0.94 0.20
CA ARG A 150 -15.59 1.49 -0.25
C ARG A 150 -14.86 2.12 0.94
N LEU A 151 -13.52 2.13 0.90
CA LEU A 151 -12.72 2.82 1.91
C LEU A 151 -13.08 4.30 2.01
N THR A 152 -13.00 4.83 3.23
CA THR A 152 -13.04 6.27 3.47
C THR A 152 -11.67 6.88 3.12
N TYR A 153 -11.61 8.22 2.99
CA TYR A 153 -10.30 8.84 2.74
C TYR A 153 -9.41 8.76 3.98
N GLN A 154 -9.98 8.77 5.19
CA GLN A 154 -9.24 8.58 6.45
C GLN A 154 -8.57 7.21 6.49
N GLU A 155 -9.30 6.16 6.11
CA GLU A 155 -8.74 4.81 6.06
C GLU A 155 -7.62 4.72 5.02
N ALA A 156 -7.83 5.28 3.82
CA ALA A 156 -6.80 5.33 2.80
C ALA A 156 -5.55 6.13 3.26
N ALA A 157 -5.76 7.22 4.02
CA ALA A 157 -4.70 8.04 4.59
C ALA A 157 -3.90 7.27 5.66
N LEU A 158 -4.57 6.58 6.59
CA LEU A 158 -3.91 5.75 7.60
C LEU A 158 -3.14 4.59 7.00
N LEU A 159 -3.66 3.98 5.93
CA LEU A 159 -2.94 2.95 5.18
C LEU A 159 -1.67 3.50 4.49
N GLN A 160 -1.64 4.80 4.19
CA GLN A 160 -0.43 5.54 3.77
C GLN A 160 0.33 6.15 4.95
N THR A 161 0.02 5.75 6.18
CA THR A 161 0.67 6.19 7.43
C THR A 161 0.59 7.70 7.71
N PHE A 162 -0.37 8.41 7.11
CA PHE A 162 -0.63 9.79 7.50
C PHE A 162 -1.12 9.84 8.96
N PRO A 163 -0.79 10.92 9.71
CA PRO A 163 -1.38 11.17 11.02
C PRO A 163 -2.92 11.25 10.96
N VAL A 164 -3.58 10.83 12.04
CA VAL A 164 -5.07 10.84 12.16
C VAL A 164 -5.62 12.27 12.04
N ASP A 165 -4.87 13.25 12.53
CA ASP A 165 -5.20 14.67 12.57
C ASP A 165 -4.72 15.46 11.33
N TYR A 166 -4.25 14.76 10.29
CA TYR A 166 -3.79 15.39 9.06
C TYR A 166 -4.91 16.19 8.37
N GLN A 167 -4.64 17.45 8.07
CA GLN A 167 -5.61 18.37 7.48
C GLN A 167 -5.63 18.23 5.95
N TRP A 168 -6.76 17.77 5.41
CA TRP A 168 -6.95 17.54 3.98
C TRP A 168 -7.65 18.73 3.31
N MET A 169 -7.17 19.11 2.13
CA MET A 169 -7.72 20.22 1.35
C MET A 169 -8.20 19.79 -0.04
N GLY A 170 -9.31 20.38 -0.48
CA GLY A 170 -9.90 20.18 -1.80
C GLY A 170 -11.04 19.16 -1.85
N SER A 171 -11.46 18.80 -3.07
CA SER A 171 -12.54 17.83 -3.27
C SER A 171 -12.14 16.41 -2.83
N GLN A 172 -13.11 15.55 -2.55
CA GLN A 172 -12.86 14.15 -2.16
C GLN A 172 -11.97 13.41 -3.19
N SER A 173 -12.21 13.61 -4.49
CA SER A 173 -11.36 13.03 -5.55
C SER A 173 -9.94 13.58 -5.52
N SER A 174 -9.76 14.87 -5.21
CA SER A 174 -8.42 15.47 -5.04
C SER A 174 -7.69 14.87 -3.85
N ILE A 175 -8.39 14.65 -2.73
CA ILE A 175 -7.83 14.05 -1.51
C ILE A 175 -7.37 12.62 -1.78
N PHE A 176 -8.20 11.77 -2.39
CA PHE A 176 -7.80 10.41 -2.76
C PHE A 176 -6.58 10.39 -3.70
N ARG A 177 -6.49 11.33 -4.63
CA ARG A 177 -5.32 11.48 -5.51
C ARG A 177 -4.06 11.89 -4.74
N GLN A 178 -4.16 12.81 -3.78
CA GLN A 178 -3.05 13.19 -2.90
C GLN A 178 -2.54 11.98 -2.12
N ILE A 179 -3.46 11.23 -1.48
CA ILE A 179 -3.14 10.01 -0.74
C ILE A 179 -2.46 8.97 -1.63
N GLY A 180 -2.99 8.71 -2.83
CA GLY A 180 -2.45 7.68 -3.72
C GLY A 180 -1.11 8.05 -4.38
N ASN A 181 -0.82 9.35 -4.55
CA ASN A 181 0.48 9.83 -5.03
C ASN A 181 1.55 9.86 -3.93
N ALA A 182 1.17 10.00 -2.67
CA ALA A 182 2.10 10.15 -1.57
C ALA A 182 3.03 8.94 -1.40
N VAL A 183 4.23 9.20 -0.88
CA VAL A 183 5.06 8.20 -0.22
C VAL A 183 4.53 8.04 1.21
N PRO A 184 4.42 6.81 1.76
CA PRO A 184 3.98 6.64 3.13
C PRO A 184 4.86 7.44 4.10
N CYS A 185 4.23 8.21 4.99
CA CYS A 185 4.92 9.09 5.92
C CYS A 185 5.98 8.36 6.77
N ASN A 186 5.67 7.18 7.31
CA ASN A 186 6.63 6.43 8.12
C ASN A 186 7.84 5.94 7.31
N LEU A 187 7.62 5.56 6.04
CA LEU A 187 8.73 5.19 5.15
C LEU A 187 9.60 6.41 4.85
N GLY A 188 8.98 7.55 4.55
CA GLY A 188 9.69 8.82 4.36
C GLY A 188 10.48 9.24 5.59
N TYR A 189 9.91 9.07 6.78
CA TYR A 189 10.56 9.33 8.06
C TYR A 189 11.78 8.44 8.27
N SER A 190 11.66 7.12 8.11
CA SER A 190 12.80 6.19 8.28
C SER A 190 13.96 6.52 7.35
N VAL A 191 13.68 6.82 6.07
CA VAL A 191 14.70 7.21 5.09
C VAL A 191 15.32 8.57 5.43
N GLY A 192 14.49 9.56 5.78
CA GLY A 192 14.98 10.88 6.17
C GLY A 192 15.84 10.85 7.44
N LYS A 193 15.44 10.04 8.42
CA LYS A 193 16.17 9.87 9.68
C LYS A 193 17.53 9.20 9.45
N LEU A 194 17.59 8.16 8.62
CA LEU A 194 18.85 7.56 8.18
C LEU A 194 19.79 8.60 7.54
N VAL A 195 19.28 9.40 6.59
CA VAL A 195 20.08 10.42 5.91
C VAL A 195 20.58 11.45 6.92
N MET A 196 19.73 11.91 7.83
CA MET A 196 20.11 12.85 8.88
C MET A 196 21.23 12.29 9.76
N ASP A 197 21.09 11.05 10.22
CA ASP A 197 22.07 10.42 11.11
C ASP A 197 23.42 10.22 10.38
N CYS A 198 23.40 9.90 9.09
CA CYS A 198 24.61 9.83 8.26
C CYS A 198 25.29 11.20 8.04
N LEU A 199 24.52 12.29 8.03
CA LEU A 199 25.07 13.66 7.88
C LEU A 199 25.60 14.22 9.20
N LEU A 200 25.12 13.72 10.34
CA LEU A 200 25.52 14.17 11.67
C LEU A 200 26.65 13.32 12.27
N GLN A 201 26.72 12.05 11.91
CA GLN A 201 27.74 11.12 12.38
C GLN A 201 28.71 10.90 11.22
N ASP A 202 29.95 11.40 11.31
CA ASP A 202 31.05 11.19 10.35
C ASP A 202 31.51 9.71 10.28
N GLU A 203 30.60 8.75 10.44
CA GLU A 203 30.86 7.31 10.56
C GLU A 203 30.44 6.49 9.34
N VAL A 204 29.98 7.13 8.25
CA VAL A 204 29.61 6.41 7.01
C VAL A 204 30.77 5.54 6.50
N ASP A 205 32.01 5.98 6.74
CA ASP A 205 33.24 5.26 6.36
C ASP A 205 33.39 3.89 7.02
N LYS A 206 32.78 3.66 8.20
CA LYS A 206 32.85 2.38 8.92
C LYS A 206 31.99 1.27 8.29
N LEU A 207 31.01 1.65 7.47
CA LEU A 207 30.05 0.75 6.83
C LEU A 207 30.31 0.61 5.33
N MET A 208 31.51 0.98 4.88
CA MET A 208 31.91 0.88 3.48
C MET A 208 32.24 -0.54 3.11
N ILE A 209 31.68 -1.00 1.99
CA ILE A 209 32.02 -2.28 1.37
C ILE A 209 32.68 -2.02 0.01
N ALA A 210 33.65 -2.85 -0.34
CA ALA A 210 34.18 -2.89 -1.70
C ALA A 210 33.08 -3.41 -2.62
N LEU A 211 32.87 -2.74 -3.75
CA LEU A 211 32.09 -3.34 -4.83
C LEU A 211 32.78 -4.65 -5.25
N PRO A 212 32.10 -5.81 -5.26
CA PRO A 212 32.57 -6.89 -6.09
C PRO A 212 32.59 -6.30 -7.50
N VAL A 213 33.77 -6.34 -8.15
CA VAL A 213 34.02 -5.79 -9.49
C VAL A 213 32.78 -6.01 -10.36
N GLN A 214 32.00 -4.94 -10.56
CA GLN A 214 30.82 -5.04 -11.41
C GLN A 214 31.32 -5.09 -12.84
N LEU A 215 31.03 -6.21 -13.50
CA LEU A 215 31.11 -6.50 -14.94
C LEU A 215 31.49 -5.27 -15.77
N GLU A 216 32.65 -5.35 -16.42
CA GLU A 216 32.99 -4.50 -17.56
C GLU A 216 31.74 -4.37 -18.43
N ILE A 217 31.25 -3.13 -18.57
CA ILE A 217 30.32 -2.82 -19.64
C ILE A 217 31.13 -3.15 -20.90
N ALA A 218 30.85 -4.29 -21.52
CA ALA A 218 31.45 -4.66 -22.78
C ALA A 218 31.28 -3.44 -23.70
N ASP A 219 32.41 -2.92 -24.18
CA ASP A 219 32.45 -1.81 -25.13
C ASP A 219 31.62 -2.20 -26.35
N GLY A 220 30.36 -1.77 -26.33
CA GLY A 220 29.44 -1.91 -27.44
C GLY A 220 29.87 -0.93 -28.50
N HIS A 221 30.80 -1.34 -29.35
CA HIS A 221 31.01 -0.74 -30.65
C HIS A 221 29.67 -0.76 -31.40
N PHE A 222 29.03 0.40 -31.48
CA PHE A 222 28.00 0.65 -32.48
C PHE A 222 28.74 0.80 -33.82
N ASN A 223 28.69 -0.26 -34.63
CA ASN A 223 28.84 -0.16 -36.08
C ASN A 223 27.49 0.22 -36.70
#